data_AF-A0A958IEP1-F1
#
_entry.id   AF-A0A958IEP1-F1
#
_cell.length_a   1.000
_cell.length_b   1.000
_cell.length_c   1.000
_cell.angle_alpha   90.00
_cell.angle_beta   90.00
_cell.angle_gamma   90.00
#
_symmetry.space_group_name_H-M   'P 1'
#
loop_
_entity.id
_entity.type
_entity.pdbx_description
1 polymer ?
#
loop_
_entity_poly.entity_id
_entity_poly.type
_entity_poly.pdbx_seq_one_letter_code
_entity_poly.pdbx_strand_id
1 'polypeptide(L)' 'MTSSNYRFFGSSKSKIVHDLSNQKKKCQIAKISEHNGIYFAEIENALKDDFHLCSSCLFNYIENYHSTFTHILSTGHIE' A
#
# COMPACT_ATOMS: atom_id res chain seq x y z
N MET A 1 -9.00 -23.42 4.04
CA MET A 1 -8.74 -22.16 4.76
C MET A 1 -7.41 -21.61 4.27
N THR A 2 -7.39 -20.85 3.18
CA THR A 2 -6.17 -20.21 2.68
C THR A 2 -5.90 -19.00 3.56
N SER A 3 -5.01 -19.18 4.55
CA SER A 3 -4.44 -18.08 5.31
C SER A 3 -3.54 -17.31 4.34
N SER A 4 -4.17 -16.43 3.57
CA SER A 4 -3.48 -15.64 2.59
C SER A 4 -2.66 -14.59 3.33
N ASN A 5 -1.34 -14.76 3.34
CA ASN A 5 -0.35 -13.84 3.93
C ASN A 5 -0.27 -12.49 3.17
N TYR A 6 -1.40 -11.94 2.74
CA TYR A 6 -1.48 -10.67 2.05
C TYR A 6 -1.68 -9.57 3.07
N ARG A 7 -0.68 -8.69 3.17
CA ARG A 7 -0.74 -7.49 4.00
C ARG A 7 -1.30 -6.30 3.23
N PHE A 8 -1.23 -6.32 1.91
CA PHE A 8 -1.56 -5.16 1.08
C PHE A 8 -2.69 -5.49 0.10
N PHE A 9 -3.56 -4.52 -0.11
CA PHE A 9 -4.67 -4.61 -1.05
C PHE A 9 -4.71 -3.37 -1.94
N GLY A 10 -4.55 -3.58 -3.24
CA GLY A 10 -4.52 -2.54 -4.25
C GLY A 10 -5.71 -2.56 -5.18
N SER A 11 -5.99 -1.41 -5.77
CA SER A 11 -7.00 -1.22 -6.81
C SER A 11 -6.30 -1.16 -8.17
N SER A 12 -6.54 -2.15 -9.03
CA SER A 12 -5.97 -2.19 -10.39
C SER A 12 -6.34 -0.96 -11.23
N LYS A 13 -7.50 -0.36 -10.94
CA LYS A 13 -8.03 0.83 -11.63
C LYS A 13 -7.29 2.11 -11.26
N SER A 14 -7.05 2.33 -9.97
CA SER A 14 -6.44 3.58 -9.47
C SER A 14 -4.95 3.45 -9.20
N LYS A 15 -4.40 2.23 -9.31
CA LYS A 15 -3.02 1.91 -8.96
C LYS A 15 -2.64 2.35 -7.54
N ILE A 16 -3.61 2.33 -6.63
CA ILE A 16 -3.37 2.66 -5.21
C ILE A 16 -3.43 1.38 -4.40
N VAL A 17 -2.42 1.17 -3.55
CA VAL A 17 -2.33 0.06 -2.61
C VAL A 17 -2.53 0.53 -1.17
N HIS A 18 -3.25 -0.26 -0.38
CA HIS A 18 -3.56 0.00 1.02
C HIS A 18 -2.96 -1.09 1.89
N ASP A 19 -2.41 -0.72 3.04
CA ASP A 19 -1.97 -1.67 4.07
C ASP A 19 -3.19 -2.14 4.87
N LEU A 20 -3.53 -3.42 4.77
CA LEU A 20 -4.63 -4.07 5.51
C LEU A 20 -4.35 -4.07 7.02
N SER A 21 -3.09 -4.01 7.45
CA SER A 21 -2.73 -3.87 8.85
C SER A 21 -2.93 -2.44 9.37
N ASN A 22 -3.11 -1.44 8.48
CA ASN A 22 -3.39 -0.08 8.90
C ASN A 22 -4.88 0.13 9.20
N GLN A 23 -5.22 0.15 10.50
CA GLN A 23 -6.58 0.36 10.98
C GLN A 23 -7.01 1.84 11.07
N LYS A 24 -6.20 2.80 10.61
CA LYS A 24 -6.59 4.22 10.66
C LYS A 24 -7.76 4.49 9.71
N LYS A 25 -8.85 5.07 10.25
CA LYS A 25 -10.10 5.43 9.54
C LYS A 25 -9.94 6.26 8.26
N LYS A 26 -8.79 6.91 8.06
CA LYS A 26 -8.49 7.71 6.84
C LYS A 26 -8.02 6.85 5.65
N CYS A 27 -7.62 5.59 5.86
CA CYS A 27 -7.29 4.71 4.76
C CYS A 27 -8.62 4.17 4.18
N GLN A 28 -9.05 4.68 3.03
CA GLN A 28 -10.35 4.39 2.41
C GLN A 28 -10.37 3.03 1.68
N ILE A 29 -9.76 2.01 2.29
CA ILE A 29 -9.64 0.67 1.71
C ILE A 29 -10.99 0.05 1.36
N ALA A 30 -12.02 0.34 2.18
CA ALA A 30 -13.39 -0.10 1.97
C ALA A 30 -14.05 0.47 0.69
N LYS A 31 -13.43 1.46 0.03
CA LYS A 31 -13.90 1.98 -1.26
C LYS A 31 -13.34 1.22 -2.45
N ILE A 32 -12.35 0.35 -2.25
CA ILE A 32 -11.86 -0.52 -3.32
C ILE A 32 -12.89 -1.64 -3.48
N SER A 33 -13.52 -1.68 -4.66
CA SER A 33 -14.37 -2.81 -5.03
C SER A 33 -13.51 -4.05 -5.20
N GLU A 34 -13.89 -5.16 -4.57
CA GLU A 34 -13.18 -6.44 -4.63
C GLU A 34 -12.97 -6.94 -6.07
N HIS A 35 -13.83 -6.54 -7.01
CA HIS A 35 -13.75 -6.93 -8.42
C HIS A 35 -12.53 -6.34 -9.14
N ASN A 36 -11.91 -5.30 -8.59
CA ASN A 36 -10.69 -4.68 -9.12
C ASN A 36 -9.53 -4.76 -8.11
N GLY A 37 -9.67 -5.65 -7.12
CA GLY A 37 -8.73 -5.84 -6.04
C GLY A 37 -7.55 -6.71 -6.44
N ILE A 38 -6.34 -6.28 -6.12
CA ILE A 38 -5.12 -7.08 -6.22
C ILE A 38 -4.50 -7.18 -4.82
N TYR A 39 -4.15 -8.38 -4.41
CA TYR A 39 -3.52 -8.62 -3.12
C TYR A 39 -2.01 -8.76 -3.27
N PHE A 40 -1.26 -8.13 -2.36
CA PHE A 40 0.20 -8.24 -2.30
C PHE A 40 0.62 -8.65 -0.89
N ALA A 41 1.64 -9.51 -0.80
CA ALA A 41 2.24 -9.89 0.47
C ALA A 41 3.11 -8.76 1.03
N GLU A 42 3.84 -8.06 0.16
CA GLU A 42 4.83 -7.02 0.49
C GLU A 42 4.57 -5.77 -0.36
N ILE A 43 4.98 -4.60 0.16
CA ILE A 43 4.76 -3.33 -0.53
C ILE A 43 5.64 -3.23 -1.79
N GLU A 44 6.86 -3.76 -1.75
CA GLU A 44 7.77 -3.75 -2.90
C GLU A 44 7.19 -4.44 -4.13
N ASN A 45 6.39 -5.50 -3.94
CA ASN A 45 5.72 -6.18 -5.05
C ASN A 45 4.66 -5.29 -5.70
N ALA A 46 3.92 -4.52 -4.89
CA ALA A 46 2.96 -3.55 -5.43
C ALA A 46 3.68 -2.42 -6.17
N LEU A 47 4.80 -1.90 -5.62
CA LEU A 47 5.58 -0.84 -6.27
C LEU A 47 6.18 -1.28 -7.61
N LYS A 48 6.68 -2.52 -7.70
CA LYS A 48 7.18 -3.11 -8.98
C LYS A 48 6.09 -3.21 -10.05
N ASP A 49 4.84 -3.41 -9.63
CA ASP A 49 3.65 -3.48 -10.49
C ASP A 49 3.01 -2.10 -10.77
N ASP A 50 3.75 -1.02 -10.51
CA ASP A 50 3.34 0.38 -10.72
C ASP A 50 2.16 0.81 -9.83
N PHE A 51 2.10 0.28 -8.60
CA PHE A 51 1.16 0.78 -7.58
C PHE A 51 1.84 1.78 -6.66
N HIS A 52 1.05 2.72 -6.15
CA HIS A 52 1.47 3.68 -5.14
C HIS A 52 0.75 3.44 -3.81
N LEU A 53 1.48 3.54 -2.70
CA LEU A 53 0.89 3.41 -1.39
C LEU A 53 -0.06 4.59 -1.13
N CYS A 54 -1.28 4.28 -0.66
CA CYS A 54 -2.26 5.28 -0.28
C CYS A 54 -1.64 6.29 0.69
N SER A 55 -1.79 7.60 0.44
CA SER A 55 -1.15 8.66 1.24
C SER A 55 -1.46 8.57 2.74
N SER A 56 -2.69 8.18 3.11
CA SER A 56 -3.05 7.94 4.52
C SER A 56 -2.32 6.74 5.13
N CYS A 57 -2.12 5.69 4.32
CA CYS A 57 -1.37 4.51 4.73
C CYS A 57 0.15 4.78 4.73
N LEU A 58 0.66 5.61 3.82
CA LEU A 58 2.03 6.11 3.80
C LEU A 58 2.36 6.97 5.03
N PHE A 59 1.49 7.91 5.40
CA PHE A 59 1.69 8.73 6.60
C PHE A 59 1.75 7.87 7.86
N ASN A 60 0.87 6.86 7.97
CA ASN A 60 0.93 5.90 9.07
C ASN A 60 2.23 5.09 9.06
N TYR A 61 2.70 4.68 7.88
CA TYR A 61 3.98 3.99 7.75
C TYR A 61 5.12 4.88 8.24
N ILE A 62 5.16 6.15 7.85
CA ILE A 62 6.18 7.11 8.31
C ILE A 62 6.11 7.33 9.83
N GLU A 63 4.92 7.53 10.41
CA GLU A 63 4.76 7.73 11.85
C GLU A 63 5.21 6.51 12.66
N ASN A 64 4.95 5.29 12.18
CA ASN A 64 5.31 4.04 12.89
C ASN A 64 6.75 3.57 12.58
N TYR A 65 7.32 3.92 11.42
CA TYR A 65 8.65 3.51 10.95
C TYR A 65 9.64 4.68 10.86
N HIS A 66 9.55 5.63 11.80
CA HIS A 66 10.37 6.85 11.87
C HIS A 66 11.91 6.62 11.92
N SER A 67 12.39 5.37 11.85
CA SER A 67 13.80 5.00 11.83
C SER A 67 14.32 4.40 10.50
N THR A 68 13.49 4.12 9.49
CA THR A 68 13.95 3.42 8.26
C THR A 68 13.54 4.07 6.93
N PHE A 69 12.87 5.23 6.97
CA PHE A 69 12.10 5.75 5.84
C PHE A 69 12.85 6.68 4.86
N THR A 70 14.18 6.79 4.94
CA THR A 70 14.96 7.60 3.97
C THR A 70 15.25 6.87 2.65
N HIS A 71 14.74 5.65 2.44
CA HIS A 71 15.06 4.86 1.24
C HIS A 71 13.98 4.88 0.14
N ILE A 72 12.70 5.04 0.50
CA ILE A 72 11.57 4.82 -0.44
C ILE A 72 11.23 6.07 -1.26
N LEU A 73 11.57 7.27 -0.77
CA LEU A 73 11.37 8.54 -1.50
C LEU A 73 12.49 8.86 -2.50
N SER A 74 13.61 8.13 -2.49
CA SER A 74 14.75 8.37 -3.40
C SER A 74 14.67 7.61 -4.73
N THR A 75 13.77 6.62 -4.87
CA THR A 75 13.60 5.89 -6.14
C THR A 75 12.46 6.43 -7.00
N GLY A 76 11.72 7.44 -6.53
CA GLY A 76 10.80 8.23 -7.34
C GLY A 76 11.52 9.43 -7.94
N HIS A 77 12.50 9.18 -8.82
CA HIS A 77 13.08 10.25 -9.64
C HIS A 77 12.02 10.70 -10.64
N ILE A 78 11.55 11.93 -10.43
CA ILE A 78 10.87 12.74 -11.41
C ILE A 78 11.95 13.10 -12.44
N GLU A 79 11.81 12.63 -13.68
CA GLU A 79 12.41 13.32 -14.83
C GLU A 79 11.54 14.51 -15.23
#